data_AF-A0A9D1DC74-F1
#
_entry.id   AF-A0A9D1DC74-F1
#
_cell.length_a   1.000
_cell.length_b   1.000
_cell.length_c   1.000
_cell.angle_alpha   90.00
_cell.angle_beta   90.00
_cell.angle_gamma   90.00
#
_symmetry.space_group_name_H-M   'P 1'
#
loop_
_entity.id
_entity.type
_entity.pdbx_description
1 polymer ?
#
loop_
_entity_poly.entity_id
_entity_poly.type
_entity_poly.pdbx_seq_one_letter_code
_entity_poly.pdbx_strand_id
1 'polypeptide(L)'
;MRKTKVLRVKPFGWKRIVRNVQRFGWTAYDAEEETTTTTETSYTGEIVGNKVYITPHTNTRTSVIVWLSFYRDRESFTNLYAIRPLELLYNIIFWIRRVLGSLLPLATIALFILAAINQSTPNPTELEGIFLCYLLALGAWIVGLIMESVVSRIAGKILKHK
;
A
#
# COMPACT_ATOMS: atom_id res chain seq x y z
N MET A 1 3.62 -12.17 -29.37
CA MET A 1 4.48 -11.17 -28.64
C MET A 1 4.20 -11.19 -27.14
N ARG A 2 5.21 -11.54 -26.33
CA ARG A 2 5.13 -11.61 -24.86
C ARG A 2 5.25 -10.23 -24.23
N LYS A 3 4.37 -9.89 -23.29
CA LYS A 3 4.46 -8.68 -22.46
C LYS A 3 4.86 -9.03 -21.04
N THR A 4 5.65 -8.18 -20.40
CA THR A 4 6.06 -8.31 -18.99
C THR A 4 5.59 -7.11 -18.18
N LYS A 5 5.39 -7.32 -16.88
CA LYS A 5 5.03 -6.28 -15.91
C LYS A 5 5.64 -6.63 -14.56
N VAL A 6 6.20 -5.63 -13.87
CA VAL A 6 6.72 -5.76 -12.51
C VAL A 6 5.90 -4.87 -11.57
N LEU A 7 5.59 -5.38 -10.39
CA LEU A 7 4.85 -4.66 -9.35
C LEU A 7 5.60 -4.72 -8.02
N ARG A 8 5.83 -3.55 -7.42
CA ARG A 8 6.42 -3.38 -6.09
C ARG A 8 5.33 -3.19 -5.04
N VAL A 9 5.19 -4.14 -4.12
CA VAL A 9 4.10 -4.14 -3.13
C VAL A 9 4.62 -4.41 -1.72
N LYS A 10 3.85 -3.99 -0.70
CA LYS A 10 4.11 -4.38 0.69
C LYS A 10 3.73 -5.86 0.89
N PRO A 11 4.32 -6.56 1.87
CA PRO A 11 4.03 -7.97 2.15
C PRO A 11 2.56 -8.20 2.56
N PHE A 12 1.89 -7.21 3.14
CA PHE A 12 0.48 -7.38 3.46
C PHE A 12 -0.39 -7.30 2.19
N GLY A 13 -1.10 -8.38 1.88
CA GLY A 13 -2.09 -8.43 0.80
C GLY A 13 -1.52 -8.69 -0.61
N TRP A 14 -0.23 -8.99 -0.77
CA TRP A 14 0.39 -9.25 -2.08
C TRP A 14 -0.26 -10.43 -2.82
N LYS A 15 -0.62 -11.50 -2.10
CA LYS A 15 -1.31 -12.67 -2.68
C LYS A 15 -2.63 -12.30 -3.36
N ARG A 16 -3.36 -11.32 -2.81
CA ARG A 16 -4.60 -10.82 -3.42
C ARG A 16 -4.31 -10.07 -4.72
N ILE A 17 -3.24 -9.27 -4.74
CA ILE A 17 -2.80 -8.53 -5.93
C ILE A 17 -2.45 -9.52 -7.04
N VAL A 18 -1.67 -10.56 -6.73
CA VAL A 18 -1.34 -11.63 -7.69
C VAL A 18 -2.62 -12.26 -8.26
N ARG A 19 -3.53 -12.71 -7.39
CA ARG A 19 -4.81 -13.32 -7.81
C ARG A 19 -5.64 -12.39 -8.70
N ASN A 20 -5.73 -11.12 -8.36
CA ASN A 20 -6.50 -10.14 -9.12
C ASN A 20 -5.86 -9.87 -10.49
N VAL A 21 -4.53 -9.74 -10.54
CA VAL A 21 -3.76 -9.53 -11.77
C VAL A 21 -3.85 -10.75 -12.70
N GLN A 22 -3.83 -11.96 -12.14
CA GLN A 22 -4.03 -13.22 -12.89
C GLN A 22 -5.37 -13.28 -13.63
N ARG A 23 -6.44 -12.69 -13.07
CA ARG A 23 -7.74 -12.64 -13.74
C ARG A 23 -7.78 -11.76 -14.99
N PHE A 24 -6.76 -10.93 -15.21
CA PHE A 24 -6.57 -10.18 -16.46
C PHE A 24 -5.65 -10.93 -17.46
N GLY A 25 -5.38 -12.22 -17.21
CA GLY A 25 -4.58 -13.08 -18.08
C GLY A 25 -3.07 -12.94 -17.89
N TRP A 26 -2.64 -12.37 -16.77
CA TRP A 26 -1.22 -12.27 -16.43
C TRP A 26 -0.77 -13.49 -15.62
N THR A 27 0.28 -14.16 -16.04
CA THR A 27 0.87 -15.27 -15.27
C THR A 27 1.98 -14.73 -14.38
N ALA A 28 1.88 -15.00 -13.08
CA ALA A 28 2.97 -14.73 -12.14
C ALA A 28 4.03 -15.82 -12.28
N TYR A 29 5.29 -15.44 -12.37
CA TYR A 29 6.39 -16.41 -12.46
C TYR A 29 7.50 -16.17 -11.44
N ASP A 30 7.55 -14.97 -10.84
CA ASP A 30 8.51 -14.68 -9.78
C ASP A 30 7.90 -13.79 -8.69
N ALA A 31 8.28 -14.07 -7.45
CA ALA A 31 7.91 -13.33 -6.25
C ALA A 31 9.12 -13.29 -5.31
N GLU A 32 9.94 -12.25 -5.45
CA GLU A 32 11.14 -12.05 -4.65
C GLU A 32 10.83 -11.14 -3.46
N GLU A 33 11.14 -11.59 -2.26
CA GLU A 33 11.07 -10.76 -1.05
C GLU A 33 12.43 -10.11 -0.80
N GLU A 34 12.47 -8.78 -0.84
CA GLU A 34 13.64 -7.99 -0.51
C GLU A 34 13.44 -7.37 0.89
N THR A 35 14.36 -7.68 1.80
CA THR A 35 14.40 -7.09 3.14
C THR A 35 15.53 -6.08 3.21
N THR A 36 15.17 -4.80 3.33
CA THR A 36 16.14 -3.72 3.52
C THR A 36 16.15 -3.30 4.98
N THR A 37 17.29 -3.43 5.64
CA THR A 37 17.50 -2.96 7.01
C THR A 37 18.43 -1.75 6.97
N THR A 38 17.91 -0.59 7.37
CA THR A 38 18.69 0.64 7.49
C THR A 38 18.98 0.89 8.95
N THR A 39 20.26 1.04 9.29
CA THR A 39 20.70 1.37 10.65
C THR A 39 21.31 2.76 10.64
N GLU A 40 20.66 3.70 11.29
CA GLU A 40 21.19 5.04 11.51
C GLU A 40 21.67 5.14 12.95
N THR A 41 22.94 5.52 13.15
CA THR A 41 23.46 5.79 14.48
C THR A 41 23.78 7.27 14.57
N SER A 42 23.07 7.99 15.43
CA SER A 42 23.42 9.36 15.80
C SER A 42 24.18 9.33 17.14
N TYR A 43 25.07 10.29 17.33
CA TYR A 43 25.81 10.44 18.58
C TYR A 43 25.39 11.75 19.21
N THR A 44 24.92 11.70 20.45
CA THR A 44 24.66 12.90 21.27
C THR A 44 25.79 13.07 22.26
N GLY A 45 26.25 14.30 22.46
CA GLY A 45 27.34 14.62 23.37
C GLY A 45 26.85 15.56 24.47
N GLU A 46 27.21 15.26 25.71
CA GLU A 46 27.01 16.14 26.85
C GLU A 46 28.37 16.46 27.49
N ILE A 47 28.64 17.74 27.76
CA ILE A 47 29.86 18.19 28.45
C ILE A 47 29.50 18.46 29.91
N VAL A 48 30.07 17.67 30.83
CA VAL A 48 29.87 17.85 32.27
C VAL A 48 31.24 18.15 32.90
N GLY A 49 31.45 19.41 33.24
CA GLY A 49 32.74 19.92 33.71
C GLY A 49 33.82 19.78 32.63
N ASN A 50 34.88 19.04 32.94
CA ASN A 50 36.06 18.85 32.08
C ASN A 50 35.95 17.58 31.21
N LYS A 51 34.81 16.88 31.24
CA LYS A 51 34.60 15.59 30.60
C LYS A 51 33.50 15.68 29.54
N VAL A 52 33.73 15.05 28.39
CA VAL A 52 32.76 14.90 27.31
C VAL A 52 32.22 13.47 27.35
N TYR A 53 30.91 13.33 27.48
CA TYR A 53 30.21 12.05 27.44
C TYR A 53 29.49 11.94 26.10
N ILE A 54 29.79 10.91 25.33
CA ILE A 54 29.17 10.65 24.03
C ILE A 54 28.25 9.43 24.18
N THR A 55 26.97 9.61 23.90
CA THR A 55 25.98 8.53 23.91
C THR A 55 25.55 8.21 22.49
N PRO A 56 25.74 6.98 22.01
CA PRO A 56 25.19 6.55 20.72
C PRO A 56 23.69 6.27 20.84
N HIS A 57 22.92 6.75 19.87
CA HIS A 57 21.52 6.41 19.65
C HIS A 57 21.40 5.71 18.29
N THR A 58 21.16 4.41 18.32
CA THR A 58 20.97 3.61 17.11
C THR A 58 19.50 3.38 16.83
N ASN A 59 19.02 3.87 15.69
CA ASN A 59 17.70 3.58 15.15
C ASN A 59 17.83 2.59 14.00
N THR A 60 17.21 1.41 14.15
CA THR A 60 17.15 0.41 13.09
C THR A 60 15.75 0.40 12.47
N ARG A 61 15.67 0.62 11.16
CA ARG A 61 14.44 0.53 10.38
C ARG A 61 14.53 -0.64 9.43
N THR A 62 13.66 -1.62 9.62
CA THR A 62 13.52 -2.75 8.70
C THR A 62 12.31 -2.53 7.80
N SER A 63 12.48 -2.65 6.48
CA SER A 63 11.40 -2.62 5.52
C SER A 63 11.43 -3.84 4.62
N VAL A 64 10.29 -4.49 4.47
CA VAL A 64 10.12 -5.68 3.61
C VAL A 64 9.30 -5.28 2.40
N ILE A 65 9.78 -5.65 1.22
CA ILE A 65 9.17 -5.35 -0.07
C ILE A 65 9.07 -6.62 -0.88
N VAL A 66 7.93 -6.84 -1.53
CA VAL A 66 7.73 -7.97 -2.42
C VAL A 66 7.71 -7.47 -3.86
N TRP A 67 8.64 -7.98 -4.66
CA TRP A 67 8.71 -7.77 -6.11
C TRP A 67 7.92 -8.87 -6.79
N LEU A 68 6.90 -8.50 -7.56
CA LEU A 68 6.05 -9.43 -8.28
C LEU A 68 6.25 -9.27 -9.78
N SER A 69 6.71 -10.34 -10.44
CA SER A 69 6.95 -10.36 -11.87
C SER A 69 5.88 -11.17 -12.60
N PHE A 70 5.33 -10.58 -13.65
CA PHE A 70 4.26 -11.16 -14.46
C PHE A 70 4.63 -11.16 -15.95
N TYR A 71 4.15 -12.18 -16.68
CA TYR A 71 4.16 -12.20 -18.14
C TYR A 71 2.75 -12.46 -18.68
N ARG A 72 2.49 -12.05 -19.92
CA ARG A 72 1.24 -12.33 -20.62
C ARG A 72 1.49 -12.53 -22.11
N ASP A 73 1.03 -13.66 -22.63
CA ASP A 73 1.11 -13.99 -24.04
C ASP A 73 -0.22 -13.66 -24.72
N ARG A 74 -0.18 -12.70 -25.64
CA ARG A 74 -1.40 -12.18 -26.30
C ARG A 74 -2.12 -13.25 -27.12
N GLU A 75 -1.39 -14.19 -27.68
CA GLU A 75 -1.92 -15.25 -28.55
C GLU A 75 -2.78 -16.26 -27.78
N SER A 76 -2.61 -16.36 -26.46
CA SER A 76 -3.35 -17.29 -25.59
C SER A 76 -4.81 -16.89 -25.33
N PHE A 77 -5.27 -15.74 -25.84
CA PHE A 77 -6.59 -15.18 -25.53
C PHE A 77 -7.32 -14.65 -26.76
N THR A 78 -8.63 -14.89 -26.85
CA THR A 78 -9.50 -14.36 -27.93
C THR A 78 -9.94 -12.91 -27.67
N ASN A 79 -10.28 -12.59 -26.42
CA ASN A 79 -10.95 -11.33 -26.05
C ASN A 79 -10.08 -10.35 -25.25
N LEU A 80 -8.76 -10.36 -25.49
CA LEU A 80 -7.83 -9.55 -24.69
C LEU A 80 -8.10 -8.04 -24.78
N TYR A 81 -8.69 -7.55 -25.87
CA TYR A 81 -9.00 -6.13 -26.03
C TYR A 81 -10.17 -5.68 -25.16
N ALA A 82 -11.17 -6.54 -24.96
CA ALA A 82 -12.34 -6.22 -24.14
C ALA A 82 -11.98 -6.06 -22.64
N ILE A 83 -10.90 -6.70 -22.18
CA ILE A 83 -10.46 -6.61 -20.78
C ILE A 83 -9.54 -5.41 -20.51
N ARG A 84 -9.01 -4.71 -21.53
CA ARG A 84 -8.08 -3.59 -21.32
C ARG A 84 -8.69 -2.41 -20.54
N PRO A 85 -9.93 -1.96 -20.81
CA PRO A 85 -10.56 -0.91 -20.01
C PRO A 85 -10.73 -1.32 -18.55
N LEU A 86 -11.08 -2.58 -18.28
CA LEU A 86 -11.19 -3.12 -16.92
C LEU A 86 -9.82 -3.20 -16.23
N GLU A 87 -8.78 -3.55 -16.96
CA GLU A 87 -7.40 -3.54 -16.45
C GLU A 87 -6.96 -2.11 -16.08
N LEU A 88 -7.29 -1.12 -16.91
CA LEU A 88 -7.04 0.30 -16.60
C LEU A 88 -7.80 0.75 -15.36
N LEU A 89 -9.10 0.45 -15.28
CA LEU A 89 -9.94 0.78 -14.13
C LEU A 89 -9.39 0.14 -12.84
N TYR A 90 -8.99 -1.13 -12.90
CA TYR A 90 -8.34 -1.81 -11.78
C TYR A 90 -7.06 -1.10 -11.33
N ASN A 91 -6.19 -0.69 -12.27
CA ASN A 91 -4.95 0.01 -11.92
C ASN A 91 -5.23 1.37 -11.27
N ILE A 92 -6.28 2.10 -11.70
CA ILE A 92 -6.69 3.38 -11.10
C ILE A 92 -7.18 3.16 -9.67
N ILE A 93 -8.11 2.23 -9.46
CA ILE A 93 -8.65 1.91 -8.12
C ILE A 93 -7.51 1.47 -7.19
N PHE A 94 -6.60 0.63 -7.70
CA PHE A 94 -5.44 0.16 -6.96
C PHE A 94 -4.53 1.31 -6.51
N TRP A 95 -4.27 2.27 -7.41
CA TRP A 95 -3.47 3.45 -7.09
C TRP A 95 -4.12 4.35 -6.05
N ILE A 96 -5.41 4.69 -6.24
CA ILE A 96 -6.17 5.52 -5.29
C ILE A 96 -6.16 4.87 -3.90
N ARG A 97 -6.44 3.56 -3.83
CA ARG A 97 -6.43 2.83 -2.57
C ARG A 97 -5.05 2.83 -1.92
N ARG A 98 -3.97 2.71 -2.71
CA ARG A 98 -2.61 2.76 -2.19
C ARG A 98 -2.30 4.12 -1.55
N VAL A 99 -2.69 5.21 -2.21
CA VAL A 99 -2.54 6.59 -1.68
C VAL A 99 -3.35 6.76 -0.39
N LEU A 100 -4.64 6.40 -0.39
CA LEU A 100 -5.48 6.46 0.81
C LEU A 100 -4.90 5.63 1.96
N GLY A 101 -4.42 4.41 1.66
CA GLY A 101 -3.83 3.52 2.66
C GLY A 101 -2.52 4.02 3.25
N SER A 102 -1.74 4.80 2.51
CA SER A 102 -0.54 5.46 3.05
C SER A 102 -0.85 6.66 3.94
N LEU A 103 -2.02 7.29 3.77
CA LEU A 103 -2.44 8.43 4.58
C LEU A 103 -3.11 8.03 5.90
N LEU A 104 -3.73 6.84 5.96
CA LEU A 104 -4.42 6.35 7.16
C LEU A 104 -3.55 6.37 8.43
N PRO A 105 -2.28 5.89 8.45
CA PRO A 105 -1.45 5.94 9.65
C PRO A 105 -1.17 7.36 10.14
N LEU A 106 -0.92 8.30 9.23
CA LEU A 106 -0.72 9.72 9.56
C LEU A 106 -1.99 10.32 10.16
N ALA A 107 -3.16 10.01 9.57
CA ALA A 107 -4.45 10.44 10.09
C ALA A 107 -4.74 9.85 11.49
N THR A 108 -4.35 8.58 11.73
CA THR A 108 -4.47 7.96 13.05
C THR A 108 -3.60 8.65 14.09
N ILE A 109 -2.34 8.97 13.78
CA ILE A 109 -1.46 9.72 14.69
C ILE A 109 -2.04 11.11 14.99
N ALA A 110 -2.51 11.82 13.96
CA ALA A 110 -3.13 13.13 14.14
C ALA A 110 -4.36 13.06 15.07
N LEU A 111 -5.21 12.03 14.93
CA LEU A 111 -6.33 11.76 15.83
C LEU A 111 -5.90 11.55 17.28
N PHE A 112 -4.84 10.78 17.53
CA PHE A 112 -4.33 10.55 18.89
C PHE A 112 -3.79 11.84 19.52
N ILE A 113 -3.04 12.64 18.76
CA ILE A 113 -2.53 13.93 19.23
C ILE A 113 -3.69 14.87 19.58
N LEU A 114 -4.68 14.98 18.69
CA LEU A 114 -5.83 15.84 18.90
C LEU A 114 -6.69 15.38 20.08
N ALA A 115 -6.87 14.07 20.24
CA ALA A 115 -7.59 13.50 21.39
C ALA A 115 -6.88 13.81 22.71
N ALA A 116 -5.54 13.75 22.75
CA ALA A 116 -4.75 14.13 23.92
C ALA A 116 -4.87 15.63 24.23
N ILE A 117 -4.83 16.49 23.20
CA ILE A 117 -5.05 17.95 23.36
C ILE A 117 -6.47 18.23 23.88
N ASN A 118 -7.48 17.53 23.35
CA ASN A 118 -8.88 17.70 23.74
C ASN A 118 -9.14 17.31 25.20
N GLN A 119 -8.35 16.38 25.78
CA GLN A 119 -8.39 16.10 27.22
C GLN A 119 -7.85 17.25 28.07
N SER A 120 -6.86 18.01 27.57
CA SER A 120 -6.29 19.16 28.27
C SER A 120 -7.06 20.46 28.05
N THR A 121 -7.67 20.64 26.88
CA THR A 121 -8.44 21.83 26.48
C THR A 121 -9.61 21.39 25.59
N PRO A 122 -10.83 21.24 26.13
CA PRO A 122 -11.93 20.64 25.39
C PRO A 122 -12.45 21.56 24.27
N ASN A 123 -12.33 21.08 23.03
CA ASN A 123 -12.95 21.58 21.80
C ASN A 123 -13.52 20.40 20.99
N PRO A 124 -14.74 19.91 21.33
CA PRO A 124 -15.30 18.69 20.76
C PRO A 124 -15.59 18.77 19.25
N THR A 125 -15.89 19.97 18.73
CA THR A 125 -16.25 20.19 17.33
C THR A 125 -15.11 19.88 16.34
N GLU A 126 -13.86 20.17 16.70
CA GLU A 126 -12.70 19.87 15.86
C GLU A 126 -12.36 18.37 15.84
N LEU A 127 -12.51 17.72 17.00
CA LEU A 127 -12.27 16.29 17.14
C LEU A 127 -13.29 15.46 16.34
N GLU A 128 -14.58 15.81 16.40
CA GLU A 128 -15.64 15.14 15.65
C GLU A 128 -15.44 15.26 14.14
N GLY A 129 -15.07 16.45 13.64
CA GLY A 129 -14.82 16.68 12.21
C GLY A 129 -13.66 15.84 11.66
N ILE A 130 -12.54 15.78 12.40
CA ILE A 130 -11.37 14.99 12.00
C ILE A 130 -11.66 13.48 12.11
N PHE A 131 -12.39 13.06 13.13
CA PHE A 131 -12.84 11.67 13.28
C PHE A 131 -13.74 11.23 12.12
N LEU A 132 -14.68 12.08 11.71
CA LEU A 132 -15.54 11.80 10.55
C LEU A 132 -14.73 11.67 9.25
N CYS A 133 -13.79 12.58 9.01
CA CYS A 133 -12.88 12.51 7.85
C CYS A 133 -12.06 11.21 7.83
N TYR A 134 -11.59 10.76 8.99
CA TYR A 134 -10.89 9.48 9.12
C TYR A 134 -11.79 8.29 8.77
N LEU A 135 -13.02 8.25 9.31
CA LEU A 135 -13.99 7.19 9.02
C LEU A 135 -14.34 7.14 7.52
N LEU A 136 -14.52 8.30 6.88
CA LEU A 136 -14.76 8.39 5.44
C LEU A 136 -13.56 7.88 4.63
N ALA A 137 -12.34 8.26 5.00
CA ALA A 137 -11.13 7.79 4.33
C ALA A 137 -10.92 6.27 4.50
N LEU A 138 -11.18 5.74 5.70
CA LEU A 138 -11.14 4.31 5.98
C LEU A 138 -12.21 3.55 5.19
N GLY A 139 -13.45 4.07 5.17
CA GLY A 139 -14.54 3.51 4.39
C GLY A 139 -14.22 3.48 2.90
N ALA A 140 -13.75 4.58 2.33
CA ALA A 140 -13.32 4.66 0.93
C ALA A 140 -12.17 3.68 0.62
N TRP A 141 -11.22 3.52 1.55
CA TRP A 141 -10.15 2.54 1.41
C TRP A 141 -10.68 1.11 1.37
N ILE A 142 -11.63 0.75 2.24
CA ILE A 142 -12.29 -0.56 2.26
C ILE A 142 -13.09 -0.81 0.98
N VAL A 143 -13.89 0.17 0.55
CA VAL A 143 -14.65 0.09 -0.71
C VAL A 143 -13.72 -0.14 -1.89
N GLY A 144 -12.56 0.52 -1.91
CA GLY A 144 -11.51 0.28 -2.92
C GLY A 144 -11.04 -1.18 -2.96
N LEU A 145 -10.86 -1.85 -1.81
CA LEU A 145 -10.48 -3.27 -1.75
C LEU A 145 -11.55 -4.18 -2.39
N ILE A 146 -12.81 -3.87 -2.15
CA ILE A 146 -13.96 -4.61 -2.68
C ILE A 146 -14.02 -4.40 -4.19
N MET A 147 -13.93 -3.16 -4.65
CA MET A 147 -13.99 -2.81 -6.07
C MET A 147 -12.87 -3.45 -6.88
N GLU A 148 -11.62 -3.49 -6.39
CA GLU A 148 -10.52 -4.25 -7.01
C GLU A 148 -10.90 -5.72 -7.27
N SER A 149 -11.57 -6.33 -6.29
CA SER A 149 -11.97 -7.73 -6.34
C SER A 149 -13.12 -7.95 -7.32
N VAL A 150 -14.09 -7.02 -7.37
CA VAL A 150 -15.23 -7.07 -8.31
C VAL A 150 -14.74 -6.91 -9.75
N VAL A 151 -13.96 -5.86 -10.04
CA VAL A 151 -13.44 -5.58 -11.40
C VAL A 151 -12.60 -6.74 -11.92
N SER A 152 -11.70 -7.28 -11.09
CA SER A 152 -10.89 -8.44 -11.48
C SER A 152 -11.74 -9.70 -11.74
N ARG A 153 -12.77 -9.97 -10.94
CA ARG A 153 -13.70 -11.09 -11.19
C ARG A 153 -14.46 -10.94 -12.50
N ILE A 154 -14.94 -9.73 -12.81
CA ILE A 154 -15.62 -9.45 -14.08
C ILE A 154 -14.66 -9.69 -15.25
N ALA A 155 -13.42 -9.19 -15.16
CA ALA A 155 -12.42 -9.42 -16.20
C ALA A 155 -12.12 -10.90 -16.42
N GLY A 156 -11.99 -11.69 -15.33
CA GLY A 156 -11.77 -13.13 -15.42
C GLY A 156 -12.92 -13.89 -16.07
N LYS A 157 -14.17 -13.41 -15.95
CA LYS A 157 -15.34 -14.00 -16.64
C LYS A 157 -15.37 -13.68 -18.14
N ILE A 158 -14.89 -12.50 -18.51
CA ILE A 158 -14.86 -12.03 -19.91
C ILE A 158 -13.70 -12.66 -20.67
N LEU A 159 -12.57 -12.87 -19.98
CA LEU A 159 -11.38 -13.44 -20.56
C LEU A 159 -11.59 -14.90 -20.94
N LYS A 160 -11.50 -15.19 -22.24
CA LYS A 160 -11.58 -16.55 -22.79
C LYS A 160 -10.22 -16.99 -23.31
N HIS A 161 -9.80 -18.17 -22.89
CA HIS A 161 -8.64 -18.85 -23.47
C HIS A 161 -8.99 -19.36 -24.87
N LYS A 162 -7.99 -19.38 -25.75
CA LYS A 162 -8.06 -20.07 -27.05
C LYS A 162 -7.81 -21.55 -26.89
#